data_AF-A0A3D4PL85-F1
#
_entry.id   AF-A0A3D4PL85-F1
#
_cell.length_a   1.000
_cell.length_b   1.000
_cell.length_c   1.000
_cell.angle_alpha   90.00
_cell.angle_beta   90.00
_cell.angle_gamma   90.00
#
_symmetry.space_group_name_H-M   'P 1'
#
loop_
_entity.id
_entity.type
_entity.pdbx_description
1 polymer ?
#
loop_
_entity_poly.entity_id
_entity_poly.type
_entity_poly.pdbx_seq_one_letter_code
_entity_poly.pdbx_strand_id
1 'polypeptide(L)'
;MDAILSGYHVSQSAWLYLSAMLIIAVYYRFRRIWSLRNFDILLLLSLSPGLLMVQTAASSAIGNTWLFVVTAMCLVRLLLDRIFTKRSRLEPNMSTPGITFLGICALAFLITEAVTRPAPLGSVTTVLQGEQLLDAATKSGSKKVSTAVPDSPIGNSLSSDDVTAGPTATLLAMPAVATSRQLHDGRDQSDLSFGIVEETAARIVAILAHLAIVMGLYWIGRNQFKDRTQGLAMASLYSLMPCTSYVVGEVNQVLPCAFILWAFVFYTRPMLAGVFMGFACGSMFFPVFLLPIWASFFGLRRSLWFFLGVGIVAAVLAGAVALISADAYAFTQQTVNRIDLRILSFDGAPHERGFWYGVHPAYRIPVIVAFLLMVITLTIWPWKKNLEVLLSYNAAIIVATQFWYPQLGGVYLLWYVPLVILVVFRPRLLAEKDYQAPQQQPSIRGSSFESPARNSPGGSVSARLHR
;
A
#
# COMPACT_ATOMS: atom_id res chain seq x y z
N MET A 1 6.26 -18.89 24.47
CA MET A 1 6.96 -17.59 24.25
C MET A 1 7.12 -16.81 25.55
N ASP A 2 6.33 -17.11 26.58
CA ASP A 2 6.28 -16.36 27.86
C ASP A 2 7.55 -16.45 28.72
N ALA A 3 8.39 -17.46 28.52
CA ALA A 3 9.64 -17.63 29.28
C ALA A 3 10.82 -16.79 28.76
N ILE A 4 10.81 -16.35 27.49
CA ILE A 4 11.92 -15.59 26.86
C ILE A 4 11.55 -14.12 26.65
N LEU A 5 10.27 -13.80 26.49
CA LEU A 5 9.76 -12.45 26.22
C LEU A 5 9.01 -11.83 27.42
N SER A 6 9.20 -12.35 28.64
CA SER A 6 8.56 -11.79 29.83
C SER A 6 9.00 -10.33 30.04
N GLY A 7 8.06 -9.39 29.87
CA GLY A 7 8.32 -7.95 29.99
C GLY A 7 8.84 -7.26 28.72
N TYR A 8 8.82 -7.91 27.56
CA TYR A 8 9.16 -7.25 26.29
C TYR A 8 8.10 -6.23 25.89
N HIS A 9 8.36 -4.95 26.13
CA HIS A 9 7.51 -3.85 25.70
C HIS A 9 8.35 -2.76 25.05
N VAL A 10 8.37 -2.73 23.71
CA VAL A 10 9.03 -1.66 22.96
C VAL A 10 8.05 -0.51 22.80
N SER A 11 8.34 0.63 23.43
CA SER A 11 7.51 1.81 23.25
C SER A 11 7.56 2.29 21.79
N GLN A 12 6.46 2.87 21.30
CA GLN A 12 6.38 3.43 19.95
C GLN A 12 7.46 4.49 19.68
N SER A 13 7.82 5.26 20.71
CA SER A 13 8.90 6.25 20.65
C SER A 13 10.28 5.60 20.59
N ALA A 14 10.55 4.54 21.36
CA ALA A 14 11.81 3.80 21.24
C ALA A 14 11.98 3.20 19.83
N TRP A 15 10.90 2.61 19.29
CA TRP A 15 10.91 2.12 17.91
C TRP A 15 11.16 3.24 16.90
N LEU A 16 10.55 4.43 17.09
CA LEU A 16 10.79 5.60 16.23
C LEU A 16 12.28 5.92 16.11
N TYR A 17 12.96 6.08 17.25
CA TYR A 17 14.35 6.51 17.28
C TYR A 17 15.27 5.45 16.68
N LEU A 18 15.09 4.17 17.07
CA LEU A 18 15.91 3.07 16.57
C LEU A 18 15.73 2.85 15.06
N SER A 19 14.47 2.79 14.60
CA SER A 19 14.18 2.60 13.18
C SER A 19 14.59 3.80 12.33
N ALA A 20 14.38 5.03 12.80
CA ALA A 20 14.81 6.23 12.06
C ALA A 20 16.33 6.29 11.91
N MET A 21 17.09 6.02 12.98
CA MET A 21 18.55 5.96 12.90
C MET A 21 19.02 4.87 11.93
N LEU A 22 18.40 3.70 11.97
CA LEU A 22 18.74 2.59 11.09
C LEU A 22 18.39 2.88 9.62
N ILE A 23 17.22 3.46 9.36
CA ILE A 23 16.80 3.88 8.01
C ILE A 23 17.79 4.93 7.47
N ILE A 24 18.21 5.89 8.28
CA ILE A 24 19.23 6.87 7.88
C ILE A 24 20.54 6.15 7.56
N ALA A 25 21.04 5.26 8.43
CA ALA A 25 22.29 4.55 8.18
C ALA A 25 22.26 3.73 6.88
N VAL A 26 21.16 3.02 6.61
CA VAL A 26 21.04 2.11 5.46
C VAL A 26 20.70 2.83 4.16
N TYR A 27 19.86 3.87 4.18
CA TYR A 27 19.32 4.48 2.94
C TYR A 27 19.83 5.90 2.65
N TYR A 28 20.30 6.63 3.66
CA TYR A 28 20.75 8.02 3.48
C TYR A 28 22.09 8.10 2.75
N ARG A 29 22.22 9.03 1.79
CA ARG A 29 23.49 9.25 1.08
C ARG A 29 24.34 10.29 1.81
N PHE A 30 25.31 9.83 2.60
CA PHE A 30 26.20 10.74 3.33
C PHE A 30 27.11 11.59 2.42
N ARG A 31 27.54 11.05 1.27
CA ARG A 31 28.38 11.79 0.31
C ARG A 31 27.66 12.96 -0.40
N ARG A 32 26.32 12.95 -0.41
CA ARG A 32 25.52 13.98 -1.08
C ARG A 32 24.24 14.25 -0.29
N ILE A 33 24.37 15.12 0.70
CA ILE A 33 23.31 15.50 1.65
C ILE A 33 22.07 16.00 0.90
N TRP A 34 22.25 16.96 -0.02
CA TRP A 34 21.19 17.53 -0.85
C TRP A 34 20.91 16.70 -2.10
N SER A 35 20.10 15.65 -1.92
CA SER A 35 19.58 14.83 -3.01
C SER A 35 18.08 14.61 -2.86
N LEU A 36 17.34 14.53 -3.97
CA LEU A 36 15.91 14.19 -3.98
C LEU A 36 15.65 12.87 -3.23
N ARG A 37 16.60 11.93 -3.33
CA ARG A 37 16.61 10.68 -2.58
C ARG A 37 16.55 10.89 -1.07
N ASN A 38 17.49 11.66 -0.53
CA ASN A 38 17.55 11.93 0.90
C ASN A 38 16.33 12.73 1.36
N PHE A 39 15.85 13.66 0.53
CA PHE A 39 14.60 14.37 0.77
C PHE A 39 13.41 13.41 0.87
N ASP A 40 13.27 12.48 -0.08
CA ASP A 40 12.19 11.49 -0.09
C ASP A 40 12.24 10.56 1.15
N ILE A 41 13.42 10.15 1.61
CA ILE A 41 13.59 9.35 2.84
C ILE A 41 13.24 10.17 4.10
N LEU A 42 13.71 11.42 4.19
CA LEU A 42 13.38 12.30 5.31
C LEU A 42 11.88 12.62 5.36
N LEU A 43 11.25 12.77 4.19
CA LEU A 43 9.81 12.99 4.06
C LEU A 43 9.00 11.77 4.50
N LEU A 44 9.46 10.55 4.17
CA LEU A 44 8.83 9.33 4.69
C LEU A 44 8.98 9.23 6.21
N LEU A 45 10.18 9.48 6.73
CA LEU A 45 10.45 9.45 8.17
C LEU A 45 9.63 10.50 8.94
N SER A 46 9.40 11.68 8.37
CA SER A 46 8.64 12.75 9.03
C SER A 46 7.14 12.46 9.17
N LEU A 47 6.59 11.45 8.48
CA LEU A 47 5.21 11.00 8.71
C LEU A 47 5.02 10.35 10.08
N SER A 48 6.04 9.64 10.58
CA SER A 48 5.97 8.86 11.82
C SER A 48 5.83 9.71 13.10
N PRO A 49 6.62 10.78 13.33
CA PRO A 49 6.43 11.62 14.52
C PRO A 49 5.06 12.31 14.54
N GLY A 50 4.54 12.73 13.38
CA GLY A 50 3.20 13.29 13.28
C GLY A 50 2.12 12.32 13.77
N LEU A 51 2.20 11.06 13.34
CA LEU A 51 1.28 10.00 13.75
C LEU A 51 1.40 9.67 15.26
N LEU A 52 2.60 9.74 15.83
CA LEU A 52 2.81 9.55 17.27
C LEU A 52 2.18 10.69 18.08
N MET A 53 2.31 11.94 17.61
CA MET A 53 1.69 13.10 18.26
C MET A 53 0.16 13.02 18.23
N VAL A 54 -0.44 12.55 17.13
CA VAL A 54 -1.90 12.37 17.01
C VAL A 54 -2.47 11.43 18.08
N GLN A 55 -1.73 10.40 18.46
CA GLN A 55 -2.13 9.44 19.49
C GLN A 55 -2.12 10.05 20.91
N THR A 56 -1.44 11.17 21.11
CA THR A 56 -1.44 11.88 22.39
C THR A 56 -2.45 13.04 22.37
N ALA A 57 -3.46 13.01 23.24
CA ALA A 57 -4.53 14.00 23.27
C ALA A 57 -4.02 15.46 23.36
N ALA A 58 -2.95 15.70 24.14
CA ALA A 58 -2.36 17.02 24.33
C ALA A 58 -1.75 17.63 23.05
N SER A 59 -1.31 16.81 22.10
CA SER A 59 -0.63 17.29 20.88
C SER A 59 -1.34 16.88 19.59
N SER A 60 -2.58 16.38 19.68
CA SER A 60 -3.33 15.86 18.53
C SER A 60 -3.54 16.89 17.42
N ALA A 61 -3.86 18.14 17.75
CA ALA A 61 -4.00 19.22 16.77
C ALA A 61 -2.69 19.54 16.02
N ILE A 62 -1.57 19.54 16.75
CA ILE A 62 -0.24 19.76 16.18
C ILE A 62 0.14 18.57 15.29
N GLY A 63 -0.12 17.35 15.75
CA GLY A 63 0.11 16.12 14.98
C GLY A 63 -0.69 16.10 13.67
N ASN A 64 -1.99 16.43 13.72
CA ASN A 64 -2.84 16.50 12.54
C ASN A 64 -2.33 17.54 11.54
N THR A 65 -1.95 18.73 12.01
CA THR A 65 -1.39 19.80 11.17
C THR A 65 -0.06 19.36 10.55
N TRP A 66 0.82 18.74 11.34
CA TRP A 66 2.10 18.21 10.87
C TRP A 66 1.90 17.16 9.77
N LEU A 67 1.01 16.20 9.97
CA LEU A 67 0.67 15.19 8.97
C LEU A 67 0.11 15.85 7.71
N PHE A 68 -0.76 16.85 7.83
CA PHE A 68 -1.32 17.56 6.68
C PHE A 68 -0.22 18.27 5.86
N VAL A 69 0.74 18.92 6.51
CA VAL A 69 1.86 19.59 5.84
C VAL A 69 2.79 18.58 5.16
N VAL A 70 3.19 17.52 5.87
CA VAL A 70 4.09 16.49 5.31
C VAL A 70 3.42 15.72 4.17
N THR A 71 2.14 15.37 4.31
CA THR A 71 1.37 14.75 3.23
C THR A 71 1.22 15.69 2.04
N ALA A 72 1.04 17.01 2.25
CA ALA A 72 0.99 17.99 1.16
C ALA A 72 2.34 18.07 0.43
N MET A 73 3.45 18.08 1.16
CA MET A 73 4.78 17.99 0.57
C MET A 73 4.96 16.69 -0.22
N CYS A 74 4.42 15.56 0.27
CA CYS A 74 4.41 14.29 -0.46
C CYS A 74 3.57 14.37 -1.73
N LEU A 75 2.38 14.96 -1.68
CA LEU A 75 1.53 15.15 -2.86
C LEU A 75 2.25 15.99 -3.92
N VAL A 76 2.78 17.14 -3.53
CA VAL A 76 3.56 18.01 -4.42
C VAL A 76 4.73 17.24 -5.00
N ARG A 77 5.48 16.50 -4.19
CA ARG A 77 6.62 15.69 -4.65
C ARG A 77 6.22 14.62 -5.68
N LEU A 78 5.07 13.98 -5.50
CA LEU A 78 4.52 12.97 -6.43
C LEU A 78 4.04 13.61 -7.74
N LEU A 79 3.38 14.77 -7.68
CA LEU A 79 2.92 15.51 -8.87
C LEU A 79 4.09 16.07 -9.69
N LEU A 80 5.14 16.55 -9.02
CA LEU A 80 6.37 17.05 -9.65
C LEU A 80 7.29 15.92 -10.15
N ASP A 81 6.92 14.64 -9.99
CA ASP A 81 7.78 13.50 -10.37
C ASP A 81 8.27 13.58 -11.83
N ARG A 82 7.41 14.09 -12.73
CA ARG A 82 7.74 14.21 -14.16
C ARG A 82 8.83 15.21 -14.49
N ILE A 83 8.98 16.25 -13.67
CA ILE A 83 9.93 17.34 -13.94
C ILE A 83 11.36 16.81 -13.82
N PHE A 84 11.58 15.80 -12.97
CA PHE A 84 12.91 15.27 -12.71
C PHE A 84 13.33 14.24 -13.78
N THR A 85 14.22 14.67 -14.68
CA THR A 85 14.70 13.87 -15.82
C THR A 85 15.79 12.87 -15.49
N LYS A 86 16.54 13.07 -14.40
CA LYS A 86 17.59 12.16 -13.93
C LYS A 86 17.30 11.76 -12.48
N ARG A 87 17.06 10.47 -12.25
CA ARG A 87 17.00 9.89 -10.89
C ARG A 87 18.23 9.02 -10.70
N SER A 88 19.02 9.34 -9.67
CA SER A 88 20.07 8.44 -9.18
C SER A 88 19.39 7.21 -8.60
N ARG A 89 19.86 6.01 -8.95
CA ARG A 89 19.37 4.77 -8.34
C ARG A 89 19.52 4.83 -6.82
N LEU A 90 18.51 4.33 -6.11
CA LEU A 90 18.51 4.16 -4.66
C LEU A 90 19.22 2.84 -4.33
N GLU A 91 20.55 2.87 -4.40
CA GLU A 91 21.35 1.79 -3.85
C GLU A 91 21.44 1.99 -2.33
N PRO A 92 21.03 0.98 -1.54
CA PRO A 92 21.21 0.99 -0.11
C PRO A 92 22.70 0.86 0.23
N ASN A 93 23.11 1.42 1.37
CA ASN A 93 24.50 1.45 1.83
C ASN A 93 25.00 0.09 2.35
N MET A 94 24.11 -0.90 2.44
CA MET A 94 24.40 -2.23 2.97
C MET A 94 24.38 -3.27 1.85
N SER A 95 25.13 -4.36 2.03
CA SER A 95 25.13 -5.47 1.07
C SER A 95 23.77 -6.18 1.01
N THR A 96 23.48 -6.82 -0.13
CA THR A 96 22.22 -7.55 -0.35
C THR A 96 21.91 -8.59 0.73
N PRO A 97 22.86 -9.43 1.18
CA PRO A 97 22.60 -10.37 2.28
C PRO A 97 22.26 -9.64 3.58
N GLY A 98 22.94 -8.53 3.88
CA GLY A 98 22.69 -7.72 5.08
C GLY A 98 21.28 -7.13 5.11
N ILE A 99 20.80 -6.61 3.97
CA ILE A 99 19.44 -6.07 3.85
C ILE A 99 18.39 -7.16 3.91
N THR A 100 18.69 -8.34 3.37
CA THR A 100 17.79 -9.50 3.44
C THR A 100 17.63 -9.92 4.89
N PHE A 101 18.73 -10.09 5.62
CA PHE A 101 18.70 -10.41 7.05
C PHE A 101 17.95 -9.34 7.85
N LEU A 102 18.28 -8.07 7.62
CA LEU A 102 17.61 -6.95 8.28
C LEU A 102 16.11 -6.94 8.00
N GLY A 103 15.71 -7.16 6.74
CA GLY A 103 14.30 -7.22 6.34
C GLY A 103 13.54 -8.37 7.01
N ILE A 104 14.17 -9.54 7.14
CA ILE A 104 13.59 -10.70 7.85
C ILE A 104 13.42 -10.37 9.34
N CYS A 105 14.43 -9.80 9.99
CA CYS A 105 14.34 -9.39 11.39
C CYS A 105 13.28 -8.31 11.63
N ALA A 106 13.22 -7.29 10.77
CA ALA A 106 12.22 -6.23 10.86
C ALA A 106 10.80 -6.77 10.65
N LEU A 107 10.61 -7.70 9.72
CA LEU A 107 9.33 -8.38 9.51
C LEU A 107 8.95 -9.24 10.72
N ALA A 108 9.87 -10.01 11.28
CA ALA A 108 9.63 -10.81 12.47
C ALA A 108 9.26 -9.94 13.68
N PHE A 109 9.87 -8.76 13.81
CA PHE A 109 9.50 -7.79 14.83
C PHE A 109 8.09 -7.23 14.59
N LEU A 110 7.74 -6.84 13.35
CA LEU A 110 6.38 -6.40 13.03
C LEU A 110 5.33 -7.48 13.31
N ILE A 111 5.62 -8.75 13.02
CA ILE A 111 4.71 -9.86 13.32
C ILE A 111 4.60 -10.04 14.84
N THR A 112 5.70 -9.98 15.58
CA THR A 112 5.68 -10.02 17.05
C THR A 112 4.80 -8.89 17.58
N GLU A 113 4.96 -7.67 17.09
CA GLU A 113 4.16 -6.51 17.49
C GLU A 113 2.67 -6.67 17.17
N ALA A 114 2.34 -7.29 16.04
CA ALA A 114 0.96 -7.63 15.67
C ALA A 114 0.34 -8.62 16.66
N VAL A 115 1.14 -9.57 17.17
CA VAL A 115 0.69 -10.62 18.09
C VAL A 115 0.60 -10.12 19.53
N THR A 116 1.51 -9.25 19.96
CA THR A 116 1.60 -8.79 21.36
C THR A 116 0.68 -7.61 21.66
N ARG A 117 0.38 -6.75 20.68
CA ARG A 117 -0.51 -5.61 20.89
C ARG A 117 -1.99 -6.00 20.85
N PRO A 118 -2.83 -5.28 21.61
CA PRO A 118 -4.28 -5.46 21.52
C PRO A 118 -4.74 -5.11 20.09
N ALA A 119 -5.63 -5.94 19.53
CA ALA A 119 -6.19 -5.63 18.21
C ALA A 119 -7.05 -4.36 18.29
N PRO A 120 -6.89 -3.41 17.36
CA PRO A 120 -7.72 -2.21 17.32
C PRO A 120 -9.20 -2.53 17.12
N LEU A 121 -10.06 -1.72 17.73
CA LEU A 121 -11.51 -1.90 17.71
C LEU A 121 -12.09 -1.96 16.29
N GLY A 122 -11.59 -1.13 15.37
CA GLY A 122 -12.01 -1.16 13.96
C GLY A 122 -11.78 -2.52 13.29
N SER A 123 -10.70 -3.21 13.64
CA SER A 123 -10.38 -4.52 13.07
C SER A 123 -11.17 -5.65 13.74
N VAL A 124 -11.43 -5.55 15.04
CA VAL A 124 -12.29 -6.51 15.76
C VAL A 124 -13.73 -6.43 15.26
N THR A 125 -14.25 -5.23 14.98
CA THR A 125 -15.62 -5.08 14.43
C THR A 125 -15.76 -5.71 13.05
N THR A 126 -14.75 -5.60 12.18
CA THR A 126 -14.72 -6.28 10.87
C THR A 126 -14.82 -7.80 11.02
N VAL A 127 -14.10 -8.33 12.01
CA VAL A 127 -14.08 -9.77 12.30
C VAL A 127 -15.41 -10.23 12.91
N LEU A 128 -15.97 -9.48 13.86
CA LEU A 128 -17.29 -9.75 14.44
C LEU A 128 -18.37 -9.78 13.37
N GLN A 129 -18.34 -8.85 12.42
CA GLN A 129 -19.24 -8.87 11.27
C GLN A 129 -19.01 -10.11 10.41
N GLY A 130 -17.76 -10.50 10.16
CA GLY A 130 -17.43 -11.72 9.41
C GLY A 130 -17.91 -12.99 10.11
N GLU A 131 -17.81 -13.04 11.44
CA GLU A 131 -18.32 -14.11 12.27
C GLU A 131 -19.84 -14.21 12.19
N GLN A 132 -20.55 -13.08 12.27
CA GLN A 132 -22.00 -13.05 12.08
C GLN A 132 -22.42 -13.60 10.70
N LEU A 133 -21.65 -13.30 9.64
CA LEU A 133 -21.89 -13.88 8.31
C LEU A 133 -21.62 -15.39 8.29
N LEU A 134 -20.55 -15.84 8.95
CA LEU A 134 -20.20 -17.26 9.04
C LEU A 134 -21.24 -18.06 9.82
N ASP A 135 -21.74 -17.51 10.92
CA ASP A 135 -22.78 -18.13 11.73
C ASP A 135 -24.14 -18.14 11.01
N ALA A 136 -24.47 -17.08 10.26
CA ALA A 136 -25.66 -17.06 9.40
C ALA A 136 -25.58 -18.12 8.29
N ALA A 137 -24.40 -18.35 7.71
CA ALA A 137 -24.19 -19.35 6.66
C ALA A 137 -24.17 -20.80 7.19
N THR A 138 -23.69 -21.01 8.42
CA THR A 138 -23.51 -22.36 9.00
C THR A 138 -24.69 -22.83 9.87
N LYS A 139 -25.38 -21.90 10.54
CA LYS A 139 -26.52 -22.19 11.43
C LYS A 139 -27.78 -21.52 10.90
N SER A 140 -28.39 -22.16 9.90
CA SER A 140 -29.68 -21.73 9.33
C SER A 140 -30.76 -21.71 10.44
N GLY A 141 -31.08 -20.53 10.97
CA GLY A 141 -32.14 -20.31 11.97
C GLY A 141 -31.73 -19.77 13.35
N SER A 142 -30.45 -19.47 13.63
CA SER A 142 -30.08 -18.95 14.97
C SER A 142 -30.32 -17.44 15.13
N LYS A 143 -31.03 -17.09 16.20
CA LYS A 143 -31.31 -15.71 16.66
C LYS A 143 -30.06 -14.82 16.62
N LYS A 144 -30.27 -13.57 16.23
CA LYS A 144 -29.36 -12.41 16.35
C LYS A 144 -28.68 -12.43 17.73
N VAL A 145 -27.46 -12.96 17.83
CA VAL A 145 -26.62 -12.78 19.01
C VAL A 145 -26.23 -11.31 18.99
N SER A 146 -26.90 -10.52 19.83
CA SER A 146 -26.49 -9.16 20.12
C SER A 146 -25.24 -9.26 21.00
N THR A 147 -24.07 -9.35 20.40
CA THR A 147 -22.82 -9.05 21.09
C THR A 147 -22.76 -7.54 21.27
N ALA A 148 -23.42 -7.06 22.33
CA ALA A 148 -23.09 -5.75 22.89
C ALA A 148 -21.61 -5.83 23.30
N VAL A 149 -20.80 -4.96 22.70
CA VAL A 149 -19.44 -4.68 23.16
C VAL A 149 -19.56 -4.28 24.64
N PRO A 150 -18.97 -5.01 25.60
CA PRO A 150 -18.97 -4.56 26.98
C PRO A 150 -18.06 -3.33 27.06
N ASP A 151 -18.54 -2.27 27.68
CA ASP A 151 -17.72 -1.11 28.03
C ASP A 151 -16.53 -1.57 28.88
N SER A 152 -15.37 -1.71 28.25
CA SER A 152 -14.10 -1.94 28.95
C SER A 152 -13.72 -0.64 29.70
N PRO A 153 -13.31 -0.70 30.97
CA PRO A 153 -12.98 0.49 31.77
C PRO A 153 -11.63 1.13 31.40
N ILE A 154 -11.05 0.81 30.25
CA ILE A 154 -9.72 1.29 29.83
C ILE A 154 -9.88 2.36 28.75
N GLY A 155 -9.95 3.61 29.20
CA GLY A 155 -9.54 4.79 28.42
C GLY A 155 -10.43 5.18 27.24
N ASN A 156 -11.13 6.31 27.40
CA ASN A 156 -11.85 7.04 26.35
C ASN A 156 -10.93 7.50 25.19
N SER A 157 -10.46 6.58 24.35
CA SER A 157 -9.79 6.91 23.09
C SER A 157 -10.13 5.84 22.05
N LEU A 158 -10.92 6.24 21.05
CA LEU A 158 -11.46 5.46 19.91
C LEU A 158 -12.76 4.70 20.20
N SER A 159 -13.86 5.43 20.15
CA SER A 159 -15.23 4.91 20.06
C SER A 159 -15.49 4.24 18.70
N SER A 160 -16.44 3.30 18.67
CA SER A 160 -16.93 2.41 17.59
C SER A 160 -17.30 3.01 16.21
N ASP A 161 -16.95 4.26 15.93
CA ASP A 161 -17.26 4.98 14.69
C ASP A 161 -16.05 5.15 13.75
N ASP A 162 -14.91 4.56 14.08
CA ASP A 162 -13.71 4.62 13.22
C ASP A 162 -13.87 3.66 12.02
N VAL A 163 -14.03 4.23 10.82
CA VAL A 163 -14.02 3.61 9.47
C VAL A 163 -14.65 2.23 9.40
N THR A 164 -15.91 2.19 8.96
CA THR A 164 -16.61 0.94 8.67
C THR A 164 -15.90 0.21 7.53
N ALA A 165 -15.36 -0.99 7.83
CA ALA A 165 -14.69 -1.81 6.83
C ALA A 165 -15.66 -2.22 5.73
N GLY A 166 -15.19 -2.20 4.48
CA GLY A 166 -15.99 -2.62 3.34
C GLY A 166 -16.29 -4.13 3.35
N PRO A 167 -17.30 -4.58 2.57
CA PRO A 167 -17.77 -5.97 2.56
C PRO A 167 -16.67 -6.98 2.21
N THR A 168 -15.65 -6.60 1.45
CA THR A 168 -14.51 -7.47 1.17
C THR A 168 -13.74 -7.83 2.43
N ALA A 169 -13.47 -6.86 3.30
CA ALA A 169 -12.71 -7.09 4.52
C ALA A 169 -13.46 -8.05 5.46
N THR A 170 -14.78 -7.87 5.56
CA THR A 170 -15.67 -8.77 6.33
C THR A 170 -15.66 -10.21 5.80
N LEU A 171 -15.76 -10.39 4.47
CA LEU A 171 -15.75 -11.73 3.87
C LEU A 171 -14.39 -12.42 3.99
N LEU A 172 -13.30 -11.66 3.86
CA LEU A 172 -11.94 -12.19 4.03
C LEU A 172 -11.57 -12.49 5.48
N ALA A 173 -12.30 -11.94 6.45
CA ALA A 173 -12.16 -12.29 7.85
C ALA A 173 -12.76 -13.67 8.17
N MET A 174 -13.72 -14.18 7.39
CA MET A 174 -14.41 -15.44 7.68
C MET A 174 -13.46 -16.65 7.81
N PRO A 175 -12.49 -16.88 6.90
CA PRO A 175 -11.53 -17.98 7.06
C PRO A 175 -10.66 -17.80 8.30
N ALA A 176 -10.28 -16.56 8.64
CA ALA A 176 -9.48 -16.27 9.82
C ALA A 176 -10.25 -16.57 11.12
N VAL A 177 -11.56 -16.29 11.15
CA VAL A 177 -12.46 -16.69 12.26
C VAL A 177 -12.54 -18.21 12.38
N ALA A 178 -12.69 -18.92 11.26
CA ALA A 178 -12.73 -20.39 11.29
C ALA A 178 -11.41 -20.98 11.83
N THR A 179 -10.26 -20.47 11.37
CA THR A 179 -8.95 -20.87 11.87
C THR A 179 -8.76 -20.49 13.35
N SER A 180 -9.20 -19.30 13.78
CA SER A 180 -9.06 -18.89 15.18
C SER A 180 -9.94 -19.72 16.12
N ARG A 181 -11.15 -20.12 15.69
CA ARG A 181 -12.01 -21.07 16.41
C ARG A 181 -11.31 -22.42 16.58
N GLN A 182 -10.73 -22.98 15.51
CA GLN A 182 -10.00 -24.26 15.56
C GLN A 182 -8.79 -24.21 16.50
N LEU A 183 -8.08 -23.08 16.58
CA LEU A 183 -6.95 -22.90 17.50
C LEU A 183 -7.37 -22.88 18.98
N HIS A 184 -8.65 -22.61 19.28
CA HIS A 184 -9.18 -22.50 20.64
C HIS A 184 -10.17 -23.62 21.00
N ASP A 185 -10.42 -24.58 20.10
CA ASP A 185 -11.45 -25.64 20.20
C ASP A 185 -11.22 -26.69 21.32
N GLY A 186 -10.13 -26.56 22.09
CA GLY A 186 -9.78 -27.48 23.19
C GLY A 186 -9.41 -26.78 24.50
N ARG A 187 -9.79 -25.51 24.66
CA ARG A 187 -9.41 -24.67 25.80
C ARG A 187 -10.68 -24.33 26.59
N ASP A 188 -10.69 -24.60 27.89
CA ASP A 188 -11.89 -24.49 28.73
C ASP A 188 -12.52 -23.10 28.65
N GLN A 189 -13.82 -23.06 28.33
CA GLN A 189 -14.59 -21.84 28.06
C GLN A 189 -14.69 -20.90 29.27
N SER A 190 -14.37 -21.38 30.47
CA SER A 190 -14.29 -20.61 31.72
C SER A 190 -13.04 -19.73 31.84
N ASP A 191 -11.96 -20.04 31.09
CA ASP A 191 -10.67 -19.34 31.17
C ASP A 191 -10.42 -18.39 29.99
N LEU A 192 -11.28 -18.39 28.96
CA LEU A 192 -11.19 -17.44 27.84
C LEU A 192 -11.83 -16.11 28.21
N SER A 193 -11.03 -15.03 28.24
CA SER A 193 -11.57 -13.68 28.21
C SER A 193 -12.42 -13.47 26.96
N PHE A 194 -13.56 -12.81 27.12
CA PHE A 194 -14.48 -12.47 26.04
C PHE A 194 -13.73 -11.75 24.90
N GLY A 195 -13.83 -12.25 23.65
CA GLY A 195 -13.26 -11.61 22.46
C GLY A 195 -11.90 -12.14 21.94
N ILE A 196 -11.29 -13.16 22.57
CA ILE A 196 -9.97 -13.69 22.15
C ILE A 196 -10.00 -14.24 20.70
N VAL A 197 -11.09 -14.88 20.30
CA VAL A 197 -11.21 -15.56 18.99
C VAL A 197 -11.20 -14.53 17.87
N GLU A 198 -11.91 -13.43 18.07
CA GLU A 198 -12.07 -12.32 17.14
C GLU A 198 -10.79 -11.48 17.08
N GLU A 199 -10.16 -11.23 18.24
CA GLU A 199 -8.86 -10.58 18.31
C GLU A 199 -7.78 -11.41 17.58
N THR A 200 -7.76 -12.73 17.77
CA THR A 200 -6.82 -13.63 17.09
C THR A 200 -7.05 -13.64 15.58
N ALA A 201 -8.31 -13.68 15.14
CA ALA A 201 -8.64 -13.60 13.72
C ALA A 201 -8.23 -12.25 13.10
N ALA A 202 -8.45 -11.13 13.81
CA ALA A 202 -8.02 -9.80 13.34
C ALA A 202 -6.50 -9.75 13.14
N ARG A 203 -5.74 -10.32 14.07
CA ARG A 203 -4.27 -10.45 13.97
C ARG A 203 -3.84 -11.28 12.76
N ILE A 204 -4.49 -12.42 12.51
CA ILE A 204 -4.18 -13.27 11.35
C ILE A 204 -4.37 -12.48 10.05
N VAL A 205 -5.50 -11.79 9.89
CA VAL A 205 -5.78 -10.99 8.69
C VAL A 205 -4.75 -9.87 8.51
N ALA A 206 -4.42 -9.15 9.59
CA ALA A 206 -3.43 -8.08 9.56
C ALA A 206 -2.04 -8.60 9.15
N ILE A 207 -1.57 -9.70 9.75
CA ILE A 207 -0.27 -10.32 9.43
C ILE A 207 -0.22 -10.75 7.96
N LEU A 208 -1.28 -11.41 7.46
CA LEU A 208 -1.36 -11.81 6.05
C LEU A 208 -1.34 -10.60 5.11
N ALA A 209 -2.01 -9.50 5.47
CA ALA A 209 -2.00 -8.28 4.68
C ALA A 209 -0.61 -7.62 4.64
N HIS A 210 0.11 -7.57 5.76
CA HIS A 210 1.49 -7.08 5.80
C HIS A 210 2.45 -7.96 4.99
N LEU A 211 2.33 -9.29 5.09
CA LEU A 211 3.10 -10.23 4.27
C LEU A 211 2.81 -10.02 2.77
N ALA A 212 1.55 -9.82 2.40
CA ALA A 212 1.16 -9.53 1.03
C ALA A 212 1.79 -8.24 0.50
N ILE A 213 1.90 -7.18 1.33
CA ILE A 213 2.59 -5.92 0.94
C ILE A 213 4.09 -6.16 0.75
N VAL A 214 4.76 -6.82 1.70
CA VAL A 214 6.20 -7.10 1.64
C VAL A 214 6.54 -7.92 0.39
N MET A 215 5.77 -8.97 0.14
CA MET A 215 5.92 -9.81 -1.05
C MET A 215 5.61 -9.03 -2.34
N GLY A 216 4.57 -8.19 -2.33
CA GLY A 216 4.23 -7.31 -3.44
C GLY A 216 5.36 -6.34 -3.79
N LEU A 217 5.93 -5.64 -2.81
CA LEU A 217 7.07 -4.73 -3.00
C LEU A 217 8.30 -5.47 -3.55
N TYR A 218 8.63 -6.63 -3.00
CA TYR A 218 9.74 -7.46 -3.50
C TYR A 218 9.52 -7.88 -4.96
N TRP A 219 8.32 -8.39 -5.27
CA TRP A 219 7.99 -8.89 -6.60
C TRP A 219 7.98 -7.76 -7.64
N ILE A 220 7.50 -6.58 -7.25
CA ILE A 220 7.54 -5.40 -8.12
C ILE A 220 8.97 -4.97 -8.41
N GLY A 221 9.83 -4.88 -7.39
CA GLY A 221 11.25 -4.60 -7.61
C GLY A 221 11.92 -5.64 -8.52
N ARG A 222 11.66 -6.92 -8.28
CA ARG A 222 12.25 -8.01 -9.06
C ARG A 222 11.79 -8.02 -10.51
N ASN A 223 10.48 -7.93 -10.77
CA ASN A 223 9.91 -8.17 -12.09
C ASN A 223 9.73 -6.88 -12.89
N GLN A 224 9.32 -5.78 -12.26
CA GLN A 224 9.09 -4.51 -12.95
C GLN A 224 10.37 -3.69 -13.04
N PHE A 225 11.15 -3.61 -11.95
CA PHE A 225 12.41 -2.85 -11.94
C PHE A 225 13.62 -3.67 -12.39
N LYS A 226 13.45 -4.99 -12.58
CA LYS A 226 14.51 -5.94 -12.95
C LYS A 226 15.69 -5.93 -11.97
N ASP A 227 15.47 -5.51 -10.73
CA ASP A 227 16.49 -5.42 -9.70
C ASP A 227 15.99 -6.03 -8.38
N ARG A 228 16.57 -7.17 -8.02
CA ARG A 228 16.24 -7.88 -6.78
C ARG A 228 16.65 -7.09 -5.56
N THR A 229 17.74 -6.33 -5.64
CA THR A 229 18.26 -5.56 -4.50
C THR A 229 17.32 -4.42 -4.15
N GLN A 230 16.75 -3.74 -5.14
CA GLN A 230 15.74 -2.70 -4.93
C GLN A 230 14.44 -3.28 -4.38
N GLY A 231 14.02 -4.46 -4.83
CA GLY A 231 12.86 -5.16 -4.25
C GLY A 231 13.04 -5.44 -2.75
N LEU A 232 14.21 -5.97 -2.37
CA LEU A 232 14.56 -6.22 -0.96
C LEU A 232 14.68 -4.93 -0.14
N ALA A 233 15.23 -3.86 -0.73
CA ALA A 233 15.33 -2.54 -0.12
C ALA A 233 13.95 -1.92 0.16
N MET A 234 13.01 -1.99 -0.79
CA MET A 234 11.64 -1.50 -0.57
C MET A 234 10.92 -2.29 0.53
N ALA A 235 11.01 -3.62 0.46
CA ALA A 235 10.40 -4.52 1.44
C ALA A 235 10.93 -4.28 2.86
N SER A 236 12.26 -4.19 3.01
CA SER A 236 12.88 -3.93 4.32
C SER A 236 12.63 -2.50 4.82
N LEU A 237 12.61 -1.49 3.94
CA LEU A 237 12.24 -0.13 4.35
C LEU A 237 10.80 -0.08 4.87
N TYR A 238 9.84 -0.71 4.17
CA TYR A 238 8.46 -0.79 4.63
C TYR A 238 8.36 -1.46 6.02
N SER A 239 9.07 -2.56 6.22
CA SER A 239 9.08 -3.26 7.51
C SER A 239 9.72 -2.43 8.64
N LEU A 240 10.67 -1.56 8.31
CA LEU A 240 11.34 -0.70 9.28
C LEU A 240 10.58 0.61 9.55
N MET A 241 9.67 1.04 8.67
CA MET A 241 8.97 2.32 8.81
C MET A 241 8.27 2.41 10.18
N PRO A 242 8.55 3.41 11.02
CA PRO A 242 7.95 3.46 12.34
C PRO A 242 6.41 3.58 12.30
N CYS A 243 5.86 4.30 11.33
CA CYS A 243 4.41 4.39 11.16
C CYS A 243 3.72 3.05 10.88
N THR A 244 4.41 2.04 10.32
CA THR A 244 3.81 0.72 10.11
C THR A 244 3.64 -0.02 11.43
N SER A 245 4.60 0.11 12.37
CA SER A 245 4.53 -0.53 13.69
C SER A 245 3.48 0.09 14.62
N TYR A 246 3.07 1.34 14.38
CA TYR A 246 2.04 1.99 15.19
C TYR A 246 0.65 1.45 14.90
N VAL A 247 0.42 1.03 13.66
CA VAL A 247 -0.92 0.75 13.11
C VAL A 247 -1.00 -0.66 12.51
N VAL A 248 -0.12 -1.57 12.96
CA VAL A 248 0.01 -2.94 12.42
C VAL A 248 -1.30 -3.72 12.49
N GLY A 249 -2.07 -3.51 13.56
CA GLY A 249 -3.32 -4.23 13.80
C GLY A 249 -4.50 -3.73 12.95
N GLU A 250 -4.39 -2.58 12.27
CA GLU A 250 -5.52 -2.01 11.53
C GLU A 250 -5.66 -2.61 10.14
N VAL A 251 -6.48 -3.66 10.05
CA VAL A 251 -6.81 -4.36 8.79
C VAL A 251 -7.32 -3.39 7.73
N ASN A 252 -8.15 -2.42 8.12
CA ASN A 252 -8.79 -1.46 7.21
C ASN A 252 -7.78 -0.52 6.52
N GLN A 253 -6.60 -0.33 7.13
CA GLN A 253 -5.55 0.51 6.56
C GLN A 253 -4.57 -0.28 5.67
N VAL A 254 -4.34 -1.55 5.97
CA VAL A 254 -3.31 -2.34 5.30
C VAL A 254 -3.87 -3.03 4.05
N LEU A 255 -5.08 -3.59 4.17
CA LEU A 255 -5.66 -4.51 3.20
C LEU A 255 -5.95 -3.88 1.82
N PRO A 256 -6.51 -2.65 1.71
CA PRO A 256 -6.70 -2.01 0.41
C PRO A 256 -5.36 -1.77 -0.32
N CYS A 257 -4.33 -1.35 0.41
CA CYS A 257 -3.01 -1.09 -0.17
C CYS A 257 -2.35 -2.39 -0.66
N ALA A 258 -2.48 -3.49 0.10
CA ALA A 258 -2.02 -4.80 -0.31
C ALA A 258 -2.61 -5.21 -1.67
N PHE A 259 -3.92 -5.05 -1.84
CA PHE A 259 -4.58 -5.36 -3.11
C PHE A 259 -4.16 -4.45 -4.26
N ILE A 260 -3.99 -3.15 -4.02
CA ILE A 260 -3.49 -2.23 -5.06
C ILE A 260 -2.08 -2.65 -5.51
N LEU A 261 -1.19 -3.06 -4.59
CA LEU A 261 0.13 -3.57 -4.94
C LEU A 261 0.06 -4.86 -5.77
N TRP A 262 -0.80 -5.80 -5.41
CA TRP A 262 -0.99 -7.01 -6.21
C TRP A 262 -1.65 -6.73 -7.58
N ALA A 263 -2.50 -5.71 -7.68
CA ALA A 263 -2.96 -5.21 -8.97
C ALA A 263 -1.81 -4.70 -9.85
N PHE A 264 -0.81 -4.03 -9.26
CA PHE A 264 0.42 -3.65 -9.95
C PHE A 264 1.30 -4.83 -10.33
N VAL A 265 1.43 -5.86 -9.48
CA VAL A 265 2.16 -7.10 -9.82
C VAL A 265 1.60 -7.74 -11.10
N PHE A 266 0.27 -7.76 -11.23
CA PHE A 266 -0.44 -8.34 -12.37
C PHE A 266 -0.84 -7.32 -13.45
N TYR A 267 -0.20 -6.15 -13.53
CA TYR A 267 -0.57 -5.10 -14.48
C TYR A 267 -0.56 -5.55 -15.95
N THR A 268 0.20 -6.59 -16.31
CA THR A 268 0.23 -7.13 -17.68
C THR A 268 -1.03 -7.93 -18.04
N ARG A 269 -1.79 -8.40 -17.03
CA ARG A 269 -3.03 -9.16 -17.18
C ARG A 269 -4.21 -8.32 -16.68
N PRO A 270 -4.92 -7.59 -17.56
CA PRO A 270 -5.92 -6.60 -17.16
C PRO A 270 -7.03 -7.20 -16.29
N MET A 271 -7.46 -8.44 -16.55
CA MET A 271 -8.47 -9.12 -15.75
C MET A 271 -8.03 -9.35 -14.29
N LEU A 272 -6.80 -9.84 -14.07
CA LEU A 272 -6.28 -10.07 -12.72
C LEU A 272 -6.06 -8.75 -11.97
N ALA A 273 -5.53 -7.73 -12.66
CA ALA A 273 -5.42 -6.38 -12.09
C ALA A 273 -6.80 -5.83 -11.68
N GLY A 274 -7.83 -6.07 -12.49
CA GLY A 274 -9.21 -5.71 -12.20
C GLY A 274 -9.79 -6.44 -11.00
N VAL A 275 -9.52 -7.75 -10.85
CA VAL A 275 -9.96 -8.53 -9.68
C VAL A 275 -9.35 -7.96 -8.39
N PHE A 276 -8.04 -7.73 -8.35
CA PHE A 276 -7.39 -7.15 -7.17
C PHE A 276 -7.85 -5.71 -6.91
N MET A 277 -8.07 -4.90 -7.95
CA MET A 277 -8.63 -3.55 -7.78
C MET A 277 -10.08 -3.60 -7.27
N GLY A 278 -10.89 -4.56 -7.72
CA GLY A 278 -12.24 -4.79 -7.22
C GLY A 278 -12.24 -5.15 -5.74
N PHE A 279 -11.33 -6.03 -5.31
CA PHE A 279 -11.15 -6.33 -3.89
C PHE A 279 -10.73 -5.09 -3.09
N ALA A 280 -9.82 -4.26 -3.61
CA ALA A 280 -9.45 -2.99 -2.98
C ALA A 280 -10.67 -2.06 -2.81
N CYS A 281 -11.46 -1.86 -3.87
CA CYS A 281 -12.68 -1.04 -3.85
C CYS A 281 -13.76 -1.59 -2.90
N GLY A 282 -13.86 -2.91 -2.77
CA GLY A 282 -14.78 -3.53 -1.82
C GLY A 282 -14.25 -3.55 -0.38
N SER A 283 -12.96 -3.29 -0.17
CA SER A 283 -12.36 -3.17 1.17
C SER A 283 -12.50 -1.76 1.70
N MET A 284 -12.29 -0.75 0.84
CA MET A 284 -12.45 0.67 1.14
C MET A 284 -12.95 1.40 -0.10
N PHE A 285 -13.65 2.53 0.07
CA PHE A 285 -14.25 3.27 -1.05
C PHE A 285 -13.23 4.04 -1.93
N PHE A 286 -12.16 4.58 -1.34
CA PHE A 286 -11.21 5.46 -2.05
C PHE A 286 -10.54 4.87 -3.32
N PRO A 287 -10.25 3.56 -3.46
CA PRO A 287 -9.67 2.98 -4.67
C PRO A 287 -10.56 3.11 -5.90
N VAL A 288 -11.86 3.40 -5.75
CA VAL A 288 -12.78 3.69 -6.87
C VAL A 288 -12.27 4.86 -7.71
N PHE A 289 -11.65 5.87 -7.08
CA PHE A 289 -11.05 7.02 -7.80
C PHE A 289 -9.83 6.66 -8.65
N LEU A 290 -9.29 5.44 -8.51
CA LEU A 290 -8.18 4.95 -9.33
C LEU A 290 -8.67 4.36 -10.65
N LEU A 291 -9.91 3.84 -10.69
CA LEU A 291 -10.47 3.16 -11.86
C LEU A 291 -10.37 3.98 -13.17
N PRO A 292 -10.64 5.30 -13.18
CA PRO A 292 -10.50 6.11 -14.40
C PRO A 292 -9.07 6.12 -14.94
N ILE A 293 -8.05 6.22 -14.07
CA ILE A 293 -6.65 6.22 -14.48
C ILE A 293 -6.25 4.85 -15.05
N TRP A 294 -6.69 3.75 -14.42
CA TRP A 294 -6.42 2.40 -14.90
C TRP A 294 -7.09 2.13 -16.26
N ALA A 295 -8.32 2.63 -16.46
CA ALA A 295 -8.99 2.57 -17.75
C ALA A 295 -8.22 3.31 -18.85
N SER A 296 -7.73 4.52 -18.53
CA SER A 296 -6.90 5.30 -19.45
C SER A 296 -5.54 4.63 -19.75
N PHE A 297 -4.95 3.94 -18.77
CA PHE A 297 -3.69 3.21 -18.95
C PHE A 297 -3.82 2.00 -19.88
N PHE A 298 -4.86 1.18 -19.71
CA PHE A 298 -5.08 0.00 -20.55
C PHE A 298 -5.59 0.33 -21.96
N GLY A 299 -6.24 1.48 -22.13
CA GLY A 299 -6.92 1.87 -23.36
C GLY A 299 -8.21 1.09 -23.59
N LEU A 300 -8.96 1.48 -24.63
CA LEU A 300 -10.36 1.07 -24.83
C LEU A 300 -10.58 -0.46 -24.83
N ARG A 301 -9.77 -1.24 -25.57
CA ARG A 301 -9.99 -2.69 -25.71
C ARG A 301 -9.57 -3.50 -24.49
N ARG A 302 -8.43 -3.16 -23.87
CA ARG A 302 -7.92 -3.92 -22.70
C ARG A 302 -8.62 -3.50 -21.41
N SER A 303 -9.13 -2.28 -21.34
CA SER A 303 -9.90 -1.80 -20.20
C SER A 303 -11.20 -2.58 -20.00
N LEU A 304 -11.80 -3.14 -21.06
CA LEU A 304 -12.99 -4.00 -20.93
C LEU A 304 -12.71 -5.24 -20.07
N TRP A 305 -11.58 -5.89 -20.26
CA TRP A 305 -11.15 -7.04 -19.45
C TRP A 305 -10.86 -6.66 -18.00
N PHE A 306 -10.34 -5.45 -17.80
CA PHE A 306 -10.12 -4.90 -16.46
C PHE A 306 -11.44 -4.66 -15.73
N PHE A 307 -12.40 -3.98 -16.36
CA PHE A 307 -13.73 -3.76 -15.79
C PHE A 307 -14.53 -5.04 -15.64
N LEU A 308 -14.34 -6.03 -16.51
CA LEU A 308 -14.92 -7.37 -16.32
C LEU A 308 -14.39 -8.00 -15.03
N GLY A 309 -13.09 -7.90 -14.74
CA GLY A 309 -12.51 -8.36 -13.47
C GLY A 309 -13.09 -7.65 -12.25
N VAL A 310 -13.20 -6.32 -12.29
CA VAL A 310 -13.83 -5.52 -11.24
C VAL A 310 -15.30 -5.92 -11.06
N GLY A 311 -16.03 -6.09 -12.16
CA GLY A 311 -17.45 -6.45 -12.19
C GLY A 311 -17.71 -7.85 -11.63
N ILE A 312 -16.84 -8.84 -11.93
CA ILE A 312 -16.93 -10.18 -11.35
C ILE A 312 -16.81 -10.12 -9.83
N VAL A 313 -15.83 -9.38 -9.31
CA VAL A 313 -15.67 -9.24 -7.85
C VAL A 313 -16.88 -8.52 -7.24
N ALA A 314 -17.34 -7.43 -7.85
CA ALA A 314 -18.54 -6.74 -7.39
C ALA A 314 -19.78 -7.65 -7.37
N ALA A 315 -19.96 -8.48 -8.41
CA ALA A 315 -21.06 -9.45 -8.48
C ALA A 315 -20.93 -10.56 -7.43
N VAL A 316 -19.71 -11.05 -7.16
CA VAL A 316 -19.47 -12.05 -6.10
C VAL A 316 -19.74 -11.45 -4.72
N LEU A 317 -19.27 -10.24 -4.44
CA LEU A 317 -19.53 -9.55 -3.17
C LEU A 317 -21.02 -9.26 -2.99
N ALA A 318 -21.69 -8.75 -4.04
CA ALA A 318 -23.12 -8.51 -4.03
C ALA A 318 -23.92 -9.82 -3.87
N GLY A 319 -23.52 -10.89 -4.57
CA GLY A 319 -24.12 -12.22 -4.45
C GLY A 319 -23.94 -12.83 -3.07
N ALA A 320 -22.74 -12.71 -2.49
CA ALA A 320 -22.48 -13.17 -1.11
C ALA A 320 -23.37 -12.43 -0.10
N VAL A 321 -23.51 -11.11 -0.23
CA VAL A 321 -24.43 -10.33 0.62
C VAL A 321 -25.88 -10.72 0.36
N ALA A 322 -26.28 -10.90 -0.90
CA ALA A 322 -27.65 -11.25 -1.30
C ALA A 322 -28.08 -12.64 -0.78
N LEU A 323 -27.18 -13.62 -0.81
CA LEU A 323 -27.44 -14.96 -0.27
C LEU A 323 -27.59 -14.98 1.25
N ILE A 324 -27.08 -13.95 1.95
CA ILE A 324 -27.13 -13.83 3.40
C ILE A 324 -28.31 -12.95 3.83
N SER A 325 -28.71 -11.97 3.02
CA SER A 325 -29.89 -11.15 3.28
C SER A 325 -31.16 -11.90 2.90
N ALA A 326 -31.94 -12.36 3.89
CA ALA A 326 -33.22 -13.03 3.67
C ALA A 326 -34.31 -12.13 3.03
N ASP A 327 -34.04 -10.83 2.82
CA ASP A 327 -35.02 -9.85 2.37
C ASP A 327 -34.43 -8.84 1.37
N ALA A 328 -35.12 -8.59 0.24
CA ALA A 328 -34.65 -7.69 -0.82
C ALA A 328 -34.58 -6.21 -0.38
N TYR A 329 -35.40 -5.84 0.60
CA TYR A 329 -35.36 -4.53 1.26
C TYR A 329 -34.16 -4.39 2.22
N ALA A 330 -33.81 -5.47 2.93
CA ALA A 330 -32.60 -5.52 3.76
C ALA A 330 -31.35 -5.49 2.88
N PHE A 331 -31.34 -6.16 1.73
CA PHE A 331 -30.24 -6.11 0.75
C PHE A 331 -29.99 -4.69 0.23
N THR A 332 -31.02 -4.00 -0.25
CA THR A 332 -30.87 -2.64 -0.80
C THR A 332 -30.44 -1.63 0.27
N GLN A 333 -31.04 -1.68 1.46
CA GLN A 333 -30.59 -0.89 2.61
C GLN A 333 -29.15 -1.23 3.00
N GLN A 334 -28.77 -2.52 3.08
CA GLN A 334 -27.45 -2.93 3.54
C GLN A 334 -26.36 -2.73 2.49
N THR A 335 -26.66 -2.78 1.19
CA THR A 335 -25.68 -2.50 0.13
C THR A 335 -25.55 -1.00 -0.13
N VAL A 336 -26.66 -0.25 -0.21
CA VAL A 336 -26.64 1.19 -0.49
C VAL A 336 -26.23 2.01 0.73
N ASN A 337 -26.58 1.60 1.96
CA ASN A 337 -26.18 2.29 3.19
C ASN A 337 -24.77 1.88 3.68
N ARG A 338 -24.19 0.77 3.17
CA ARG A 338 -22.78 0.39 3.43
C ARG A 338 -21.79 1.02 2.46
N ILE A 339 -22.23 1.39 1.25
CA ILE A 339 -21.46 2.35 0.45
C ILE A 339 -21.65 3.66 1.18
N ASP A 340 -20.70 3.99 2.04
CA ASP A 340 -20.71 5.18 2.88
C ASP A 340 -20.52 6.43 2.00
N LEU A 341 -21.48 6.70 1.11
CA LEU A 341 -21.63 7.94 0.35
C LEU A 341 -21.85 9.11 1.30
N ARG A 342 -22.10 8.83 2.58
CA ARG A 342 -22.05 9.78 3.68
C ARG A 342 -20.66 10.37 3.90
N ILE A 343 -19.59 9.67 3.54
CA ILE A 343 -18.21 10.22 3.46
C ILE A 343 -18.13 11.37 2.44
N LEU A 344 -18.95 11.32 1.39
CA LEU A 344 -19.12 12.41 0.42
C LEU A 344 -20.27 13.35 0.77
N SER A 345 -21.12 12.98 1.74
CA SER A 345 -22.22 13.83 2.18
C SER A 345 -21.68 14.99 3.01
N PHE A 346 -22.22 16.17 2.75
CA PHE A 346 -21.76 17.43 3.33
C PHE A 346 -22.29 17.67 4.74
N ASP A 347 -23.15 16.79 5.23
CA ASP A 347 -23.64 16.80 6.61
C ASP A 347 -22.50 16.35 7.51
N GLY A 348 -22.09 17.26 8.41
CA GLY A 348 -21.00 16.98 9.35
C GLY A 348 -21.25 15.65 10.03
N ALA A 349 -20.32 14.71 9.90
CA ALA A 349 -20.47 13.43 10.58
C ALA A 349 -20.58 13.73 12.10
N PRO A 350 -21.47 13.05 12.85
CA PRO A 350 -21.72 13.42 14.24
C PRO A 350 -20.46 13.50 15.11
N HIS A 351 -19.36 12.83 14.74
CA HIS A 351 -18.10 12.75 15.48
C HIS A 351 -16.84 12.94 14.59
N GLU A 352 -16.72 14.07 13.88
CA GLU A 352 -15.55 14.38 13.01
C GLU A 352 -14.23 14.54 13.79
N ARG A 353 -13.52 13.46 14.13
CA ARG A 353 -12.16 13.55 14.69
C ARG A 353 -11.13 13.72 13.57
N GLY A 354 -10.14 14.62 13.74
CA GLY A 354 -9.04 14.82 12.78
C GLY A 354 -8.73 16.29 12.50
N PHE A 355 -8.06 16.58 11.38
CA PHE A 355 -7.72 17.96 10.98
C PHE A 355 -8.96 18.88 10.82
N TRP A 356 -10.08 18.32 10.37
CA TRP A 356 -11.32 19.06 10.15
C TRP A 356 -12.17 19.24 11.42
N TYR A 357 -11.74 18.70 12.58
CA TYR A 357 -12.47 18.85 13.83
C TYR A 357 -12.61 20.32 14.23
N GLY A 358 -13.85 20.76 14.47
CA GLY A 358 -14.16 22.14 14.86
C GLY A 358 -14.13 23.16 13.70
N VAL A 359 -13.87 22.72 12.47
CA VAL A 359 -13.94 23.55 11.26
C VAL A 359 -15.29 23.34 10.58
N HIS A 360 -15.90 24.40 10.05
CA HIS A 360 -17.18 24.29 9.37
C HIS A 360 -17.07 23.34 8.15
N PRO A 361 -17.97 22.34 8.00
CA PRO A 361 -17.93 21.34 6.93
C PRO A 361 -17.77 21.90 5.50
N ALA A 362 -18.30 23.10 5.25
CA ALA A 362 -18.23 23.78 3.96
C ALA A 362 -16.80 24.02 3.45
N TYR A 363 -15.80 24.18 4.33
CA TYR A 363 -14.41 24.40 3.92
C TYR A 363 -13.77 23.17 3.25
N ARG A 364 -14.39 21.98 3.36
CA ARG A 364 -13.95 20.78 2.65
C ARG A 364 -14.35 20.78 1.17
N ILE A 365 -15.41 21.49 0.81
CA ILE A 365 -15.97 21.47 -0.55
C ILE A 365 -14.93 21.90 -1.60
N PRO A 366 -14.20 23.03 -1.42
CA PRO A 366 -13.14 23.40 -2.36
C PRO A 366 -12.04 22.35 -2.50
N VAL A 367 -11.70 21.65 -1.41
CA VAL A 367 -10.68 20.59 -1.41
C VAL A 367 -11.16 19.36 -2.19
N ILE A 368 -12.42 18.95 -2.01
CA ILE A 368 -13.05 17.88 -2.79
C ILE A 368 -13.09 18.24 -4.28
N VAL A 369 -13.50 19.47 -4.61
CA VAL A 369 -13.54 19.95 -6.00
C VAL A 369 -12.14 19.95 -6.62
N ALA A 370 -11.13 20.46 -5.91
CA ALA A 370 -9.74 20.44 -6.36
C ALA A 370 -9.23 19.00 -6.55
N PHE A 371 -9.59 18.08 -5.66
CA PHE A 371 -9.28 16.66 -5.78
C PHE A 371 -9.91 16.03 -7.03
N LEU A 372 -11.21 16.26 -7.28
CA LEU A 372 -11.90 15.72 -8.45
C LEU A 372 -11.32 16.28 -9.75
N LEU A 373 -11.06 17.59 -9.80
CA LEU A 373 -10.36 18.22 -10.92
C LEU A 373 -8.98 17.61 -11.14
N MET A 374 -8.23 17.33 -10.06
CA MET A 374 -6.95 16.64 -10.13
C MET A 374 -7.12 15.22 -10.71
N VAL A 375 -8.05 14.40 -10.22
CA VAL A 375 -8.31 13.05 -10.74
C VAL A 375 -8.65 13.10 -12.23
N ILE A 376 -9.53 14.00 -12.66
CA ILE A 376 -9.90 14.18 -14.07
C ILE A 376 -8.66 14.58 -14.89
N THR A 377 -7.88 15.54 -14.41
CA THR A 377 -6.67 16.03 -15.08
C THR A 377 -5.64 14.91 -15.25
N LEU A 378 -5.34 14.15 -14.19
CA LEU A 378 -4.40 13.03 -14.23
C LEU A 378 -4.91 11.85 -15.08
N THR A 379 -6.23 11.72 -15.20
CA THR A 379 -6.88 10.71 -16.05
C THR A 379 -6.77 11.06 -17.53
N ILE A 380 -7.02 12.30 -17.92
CA ILE A 380 -6.98 12.73 -19.33
C ILE A 380 -5.54 12.98 -19.78
N TRP A 381 -4.77 13.69 -18.95
CA TRP A 381 -3.40 14.08 -19.26
C TRP A 381 -2.39 13.27 -18.44
N PRO A 382 -1.44 12.58 -19.08
CA PRO A 382 -1.09 12.53 -20.49
C PRO A 382 -1.83 11.38 -21.19
N TRP A 383 -1.99 11.49 -22.50
CA TRP A 383 -2.68 10.49 -23.31
C TRP A 383 -1.98 9.12 -23.33
N LYS A 384 -0.64 9.08 -23.30
CA LYS A 384 0.14 7.85 -23.18
C LYS A 384 0.71 7.73 -21.78
N LYS A 385 0.19 6.80 -20.99
CA LYS A 385 0.63 6.55 -19.61
C LYS A 385 1.60 5.36 -19.59
N ASN A 386 2.82 5.60 -19.13
CA ASN A 386 3.75 4.53 -18.79
C ASN A 386 3.45 3.99 -17.40
N LEU A 387 3.95 2.80 -17.06
CA LEU A 387 3.82 2.22 -15.72
C LEU A 387 4.30 3.17 -14.62
N GLU A 388 5.38 3.91 -14.89
CA GLU A 388 5.92 4.94 -14.01
C GLU A 388 4.92 6.05 -13.64
N VAL A 389 4.19 6.50 -14.66
CA VAL A 389 3.16 7.52 -14.53
C VAL A 389 1.96 6.96 -13.78
N LEU A 390 1.56 5.73 -14.10
CA LEU A 390 0.46 5.06 -13.42
C LEU A 390 0.75 4.94 -11.93
N LEU A 391 1.96 4.53 -11.57
CA LEU A 391 2.35 4.36 -10.17
C LEU A 391 2.34 5.69 -9.40
N SER A 392 3.00 6.73 -9.94
CA SER A 392 3.03 8.05 -9.31
C SER A 392 1.64 8.67 -9.18
N TYR A 393 0.76 8.48 -10.16
CA TYR A 393 -0.60 9.01 -10.14
C TYR A 393 -1.51 8.24 -9.17
N ASN A 394 -1.38 6.92 -9.08
CA ASN A 394 -2.11 6.15 -8.04
C ASN A 394 -1.69 6.63 -6.64
N ALA A 395 -0.39 6.73 -6.38
CA ALA A 395 0.11 7.25 -5.10
C ALA A 395 -0.40 8.68 -4.84
N ALA A 396 -0.36 9.57 -5.85
CA ALA A 396 -0.82 10.95 -5.71
C ALA A 396 -2.32 11.04 -5.41
N ILE A 397 -3.16 10.26 -6.08
CA ILE A 397 -4.60 10.24 -5.79
C ILE A 397 -4.84 9.78 -4.36
N ILE A 398 -4.22 8.68 -3.92
CA ILE A 398 -4.46 8.17 -2.56
C ILE A 398 -3.94 9.16 -1.51
N VAL A 399 -2.78 9.77 -1.70
CA VAL A 399 -2.32 10.86 -0.81
C VAL A 399 -3.32 12.01 -0.82
N ALA A 400 -3.84 12.40 -1.99
CA ALA A 400 -4.78 13.51 -2.08
C ALA A 400 -6.14 13.21 -1.43
N THR A 401 -6.56 11.93 -1.37
CA THR A 401 -7.78 11.56 -0.63
C THR A 401 -7.71 11.89 0.85
N GLN A 402 -6.51 11.91 1.45
CA GLN A 402 -6.34 12.23 2.87
C GLN A 402 -6.76 13.66 3.22
N PHE A 403 -6.72 14.61 2.27
CA PHE A 403 -7.01 16.01 2.57
C PHE A 403 -8.50 16.30 2.76
N TRP A 404 -9.38 15.54 2.11
CA TRP A 404 -10.82 15.77 2.19
C TRP A 404 -11.57 14.67 2.95
N TYR A 405 -10.89 13.58 3.31
CA TYR A 405 -11.52 12.49 4.05
C TYR A 405 -11.99 12.99 5.44
N PRO A 406 -13.27 12.76 5.80
CA PRO A 406 -13.90 13.40 6.97
C PRO A 406 -13.45 12.82 8.31
N GLN A 407 -13.20 11.51 8.36
CA GLN A 407 -12.78 10.79 9.58
C GLN A 407 -11.25 10.68 9.58
N LEU A 408 -10.54 11.22 10.57
CA LEU A 408 -9.08 11.09 10.74
C LEU A 408 -8.24 11.37 9.47
N GLY A 409 -8.66 12.34 8.65
CA GLY A 409 -7.95 12.73 7.43
C GLY A 409 -6.47 13.06 7.71
N GLY A 410 -5.55 12.35 7.03
CA GLY A 410 -4.10 12.47 7.21
C GLY A 410 -3.47 11.39 8.09
N VAL A 411 -4.27 10.60 8.82
CA VAL A 411 -3.79 9.55 9.74
C VAL A 411 -3.61 8.20 9.02
N TYR A 412 -4.31 7.96 7.91
CA TYR A 412 -4.25 6.68 7.16
C TYR A 412 -3.01 6.56 6.27
N LEU A 413 -1.84 6.54 6.91
CA LEU A 413 -0.56 6.50 6.23
C LEU A 413 -0.37 5.22 5.41
N LEU A 414 -0.86 4.08 5.91
CA LEU A 414 -0.65 2.78 5.26
C LEU A 414 -1.40 2.61 3.93
N TRP A 415 -2.38 3.48 3.62
CA TRP A 415 -3.02 3.47 2.30
C TRP A 415 -2.03 3.83 1.18
N TYR A 416 -1.09 4.75 1.45
CA TYR A 416 -0.21 5.29 0.41
C TYR A 416 1.28 5.06 0.67
N VAL A 417 1.75 4.88 1.91
CA VAL A 417 3.19 4.72 2.22
C VAL A 417 3.85 3.62 1.38
N PRO A 418 3.28 2.41 1.23
CA PRO A 418 3.88 1.38 0.39
C PRO A 418 4.03 1.81 -1.08
N LEU A 419 3.04 2.54 -1.60
CA LEU A 419 3.07 3.07 -2.97
C LEU A 419 4.07 4.22 -3.12
N VAL A 420 4.20 5.09 -2.12
CA VAL A 420 5.21 6.13 -2.09
C VAL A 420 6.61 5.52 -2.05
N ILE A 421 6.85 4.50 -1.22
CA ILE A 421 8.11 3.75 -1.22
C ILE A 421 8.43 3.22 -2.63
N LEU A 422 7.43 2.67 -3.30
CA LEU A 422 7.55 2.19 -4.68
C LEU A 422 7.96 3.31 -5.65
N VAL A 423 7.32 4.47 -5.56
CA VAL A 423 7.65 5.65 -6.37
C VAL A 423 9.05 6.17 -6.06
N VAL A 424 9.46 6.15 -4.79
CA VAL A 424 10.78 6.62 -4.35
C VAL A 424 11.89 5.74 -4.90
N PHE A 425 11.78 4.41 -4.76
CA PHE A 425 12.80 3.44 -5.18
C PHE A 425 12.81 3.13 -6.68
N ARG A 426 11.79 3.55 -7.43
CA ARG A 426 11.69 3.35 -8.87
C ARG A 426 12.93 3.84 -9.62
N PRO A 427 13.67 2.96 -10.33
CA PRO A 427 14.67 3.39 -11.30
C PRO A 427 13.95 3.94 -12.54
N ARG A 428 14.52 4.95 -13.22
CA ARG A 428 13.97 5.40 -14.50
C ARG A 428 14.06 4.24 -15.51
N LEU A 429 12.92 3.69 -15.90
CA LEU A 429 12.74 2.70 -16.97
C LEU A 429 12.94 3.38 -18.34
N LEU A 430 14.13 3.93 -18.59
CA LEU A 430 14.48 4.52 -19.89
C LEU A 430 14.71 3.46 -20.98
N ALA A 431 14.60 2.16 -20.66
CA ALA A 431 15.04 1.07 -21.53
C ALA A 431 13.95 0.41 -22.39
N GLU A 432 12.69 0.86 -22.34
CA GLU A 432 11.62 0.21 -23.13
C GLU A 432 11.27 0.95 -24.44
N LYS A 433 11.78 2.18 -24.63
CA LYS A 433 11.70 2.85 -25.95
C LYS A 433 12.69 2.27 -26.97
N ASP A 434 13.77 1.63 -26.53
CA ASP A 434 14.77 1.06 -27.44
C ASP A 434 14.37 -0.31 -28.02
N TYR A 435 13.25 -0.90 -27.57
CA TYR A 435 12.76 -2.19 -28.09
C TYR A 435 11.73 -2.06 -29.23
N GLN A 436 11.23 -0.84 -29.50
CA GLN A 436 10.26 -0.58 -30.59
C GLN A 436 10.88 0.05 -31.84
N ALA A 437 12.20 0.28 -31.87
CA ALA A 437 12.87 0.45 -33.14
C ALA A 437 13.02 -0.94 -33.78
N PRO A 438 12.54 -1.18 -35.02
CA PRO A 438 12.96 -2.37 -35.75
C PRO A 438 14.48 -2.40 -35.71
N GLN A 439 15.07 -3.54 -35.38
CA GLN A 439 16.48 -3.79 -35.60
C GLN A 439 16.77 -3.63 -37.10
N GLN A 440 16.99 -2.39 -37.55
CA GLN A 440 17.87 -2.16 -38.68
C GLN A 440 19.25 -2.52 -38.15
N GLN A 441 19.59 -3.80 -38.29
CA GLN A 441 20.98 -4.24 -38.37
C GLN A 441 21.71 -3.21 -39.24
N PRO A 442 22.82 -2.62 -38.76
CA PRO A 442 23.74 -2.01 -39.70
C PRO A 442 24.21 -3.17 -40.57
N SER A 443 23.67 -3.27 -41.78
CA SER A 443 24.21 -4.13 -42.80
C SER A 443 25.66 -3.73 -42.94
N ILE A 444 26.57 -4.58 -42.45
CA ILE A 444 27.98 -4.50 -42.78
C ILE A 444 28.01 -4.76 -44.28
N ARG A 445 27.93 -3.67 -45.05
CA ARG A 445 28.09 -3.68 -46.49
C ARG A 445 29.52 -4.11 -46.71
N GLY A 446 29.69 -5.35 -47.17
CA GLY A 446 30.98 -5.95 -47.42
C GLY A 446 31.84 -5.02 -48.27
N SER A 447 32.90 -4.49 -47.68
CA SER A 447 34.03 -3.97 -48.44
C SER A 447 34.76 -5.18 -49.00
N SER A 448 34.52 -5.44 -50.28
CA SER A 448 35.34 -6.29 -51.12
C SER A 448 36.81 -5.93 -50.94
N PHE A 449 37.57 -6.87 -50.38
CA PHE A 449 39.03 -6.84 -50.35
C PHE A 449 39.51 -7.04 -51.79
N GLU A 450 39.81 -5.94 -52.50
CA GLU A 450 40.61 -6.01 -53.72
C GLU A 450 42.06 -6.31 -53.33
N SER A 451 42.53 -7.50 -53.71
CA SER A 451 43.96 -7.81 -53.80
C SER A 451 44.52 -7.30 -55.13
N PRO A 452 45.64 -6.57 -55.16
CA PRO A 452 46.43 -6.47 -56.37
C PRO A 452 47.54 -7.52 -56.33
N ALA A 453 47.43 -8.52 -57.20
CA ALA A 453 48.52 -9.42 -57.52
C ALA A 453 49.29 -8.90 -58.75
N ARG A 454 50.62 -8.80 -58.57
CA ARG A 454 51.70 -9.09 -59.54
C ARG A 454 51.96 -8.10 -60.69
N ASN A 455 53.15 -7.49 -60.67
CA ASN A 455 54.20 -7.75 -61.67
C ASN A 455 55.57 -7.18 -61.24
N SER A 456 56.59 -8.05 -61.34
CA SER A 456 58.05 -7.89 -61.13
C SER A 456 58.72 -7.05 -62.26
N PRO A 457 60.07 -6.92 -62.42
CA PRO A 457 61.23 -7.43 -61.64
C PRO A 457 62.44 -6.46 -61.46
N GLY A 458 63.46 -6.90 -60.70
CA GLY A 458 64.82 -6.33 -60.65
C GLY A 458 65.18 -5.85 -59.24
N GLY A 459 66.31 -6.15 -58.59
CA GLY A 459 67.59 -6.75 -58.96
C GLY A 459 68.63 -6.18 -57.98
N SER A 460 69.58 -7.00 -57.52
CA SER A 460 70.70 -6.72 -56.58
C SER A 460 70.30 -6.74 -55.08
N VAL A 461 70.75 -7.69 -54.24
CA VAL A 461 72.10 -8.15 -53.80
C VAL A 461 72.68 -7.30 -52.66
N SER A 462 73.04 -8.03 -51.58
CA SER A 462 73.91 -7.69 -50.44
C SER A 462 73.36 -6.74 -49.36
N ALA A 463 73.74 -6.79 -48.09
CA ALA A 463 74.38 -7.77 -47.20
C ALA A 463 74.51 -7.04 -45.84
N ARG A 464 74.37 -7.77 -44.73
CA ARG A 464 75.12 -7.62 -43.46
C ARG A 464 75.44 -6.23 -42.87
N LEU A 465 75.03 -6.04 -41.60
CA LEU A 465 75.85 -5.74 -40.40
C LEU A 465 75.28 -4.64 -39.48
N HIS A 466 75.17 -5.04 -38.20
CA HIS A 466 75.38 -4.29 -36.95
C HIS A 466 75.59 -2.77 -37.03
N ARG A 467 74.79 -2.04 -36.24
CA ARG A 467 75.23 -1.53 -34.94
C ARG A 467 74.07 -1.31 -34.00
#